data_AF-A0A2I0QIZ7-F1
#
_entry.id   AF-A0A2I0QIZ7-F1
#
_cell.length_a   1.000
_cell.length_b   1.000
_cell.length_c   1.000
_cell.angle_alpha   90.00
_cell.angle_beta   90.00
_cell.angle_gamma   90.00
#
_symmetry.space_group_name_H-M   'P 1'
#
loop_
_entity.id
_entity.type
_entity.pdbx_description
1 polymer ?
#
loop_
_entity_poly.entity_id
_entity_poly.type
_entity_poly.pdbx_seq_one_letter_code
_entity_poly.pdbx_strand_id
1 'polypeptide(L)'
;IAMSGNSRCAEEFIKRISDDENVKFVGQWIPENLPEIIDDFSEIKIPDFVFSADIVLDYTKHRDVPYLLKDAKKVITTSKCNLKNVICADCFCAVNITEKFGIPEFKVRISKGKIKGIEVLKSSPCGAAFIIAEKFKDVTPEEALNKVGLLTQYECKGKGGPDSSIHTAAEIHKNALEKAILKTQSF
;
A
#
# COMPACT_ATOMS: atom_id res chain seq x y z
N ILE A 1 1.57 11.43 -7.26
CA ILE A 1 1.59 10.85 -5.90
C ILE A 1 2.86 11.29 -5.19
N ALA A 2 2.76 11.77 -3.95
CA ALA A 2 3.90 11.95 -3.04
C ALA A 2 3.78 10.95 -1.88
N MET A 3 4.89 10.71 -1.18
CA MET A 3 4.92 9.88 0.03
C MET A 3 5.56 10.64 1.20
N SER A 4 5.00 10.47 2.40
CA SER A 4 5.66 10.83 3.66
C SER A 4 6.05 9.57 4.42
N GLY A 5 7.27 9.51 4.95
CA GLY A 5 7.82 8.32 5.60
C GLY A 5 8.29 7.24 4.62
N ASN A 6 8.69 6.09 5.17
CA ASN A 6 9.19 4.97 4.38
C ASN A 6 8.74 3.61 4.92
N SER A 7 8.65 2.63 4.02
CA SER A 7 8.51 1.21 4.32
C SER A 7 9.00 0.38 3.14
N ARG A 8 9.33 -0.90 3.35
CA ARG A 8 9.70 -1.81 2.27
C ARG A 8 8.65 -1.86 1.15
N CYS A 9 7.36 -1.86 1.50
CA CYS A 9 6.30 -1.85 0.50
C CYS A 9 6.26 -0.52 -0.27
N ALA A 10 6.53 0.61 0.40
CA ALA A 10 6.64 1.92 -0.25
C ALA A 10 7.82 1.96 -1.24
N GLU A 11 8.96 1.36 -0.91
CA GLU A 11 10.11 1.25 -1.82
C GLU A 11 9.74 0.46 -3.08
N GLU A 12 9.06 -0.68 -2.93
CA GLU A 12 8.59 -1.47 -4.08
C GLU A 12 7.54 -0.72 -4.90
N PHE A 13 6.67 0.03 -4.25
CA PHE A 13 5.72 0.90 -4.96
C PHE A 13 6.45 1.95 -5.82
N ILE A 14 7.44 2.65 -5.24
CA ILE A 14 8.21 3.69 -5.93
C ILE A 14 8.94 3.11 -7.15
N LYS A 15 9.56 1.92 -7.01
CA LYS A 15 10.25 1.24 -8.11
C LYS A 15 9.34 0.88 -9.28
N ARG A 16 8.06 0.61 -9.03
CA ARG A 16 7.13 0.14 -10.07
C ARG A 16 6.36 1.27 -10.71
N ILE A 17 6.12 2.36 -9.98
CA ILE A 17 5.41 3.53 -10.50
C ILE A 17 6.31 4.44 -11.35
N SER A 18 7.64 4.31 -11.26
CA SER A 18 8.55 5.05 -12.14
C SER A 18 8.32 4.73 -13.62
N ASP A 19 7.77 3.56 -13.91
CA ASP A 19 7.53 3.05 -15.26
C ASP A 19 6.05 3.20 -15.70
N ASP A 20 5.19 3.82 -14.88
CA ASP A 20 3.76 4.00 -15.18
C ASP A 20 3.50 5.33 -15.90
N GLU A 21 2.92 5.27 -17.11
CA GLU A 21 2.65 6.44 -17.95
C GLU A 21 1.52 7.34 -17.41
N ASN A 22 0.63 6.81 -16.57
CA ASN A 22 -0.55 7.51 -16.09
C ASN A 22 -0.39 8.06 -14.68
N VAL A 23 0.62 7.60 -13.92
CA VAL A 23 0.83 8.03 -12.55
C VAL A 23 2.25 8.49 -12.31
N LYS A 24 2.39 9.80 -12.07
CA LYS A 24 3.68 10.41 -11.72
C LYS A 24 3.94 10.34 -10.22
N PHE A 25 5.07 9.74 -9.82
CA PHE A 25 5.63 9.92 -8.50
C PHE A 25 6.43 11.23 -8.44
N VAL A 26 6.11 12.10 -7.48
CA VAL A 26 6.72 13.46 -7.42
C VAL A 26 7.80 13.59 -6.35
N GLY A 27 7.86 12.67 -5.38
CA GLY A 27 8.89 12.67 -4.35
C GLY A 27 8.49 11.93 -3.07
N GLN A 28 9.51 11.62 -2.27
CA GLN A 28 9.39 11.06 -0.93
C GLN A 28 9.96 12.04 0.09
N TRP A 29 9.18 12.36 1.12
CA TRP A 29 9.65 13.12 2.28
C TRP A 29 9.79 12.16 3.45
N ILE A 30 11.02 11.95 3.92
CA ILE A 30 11.28 11.14 5.12
C ILE A 30 11.58 12.13 6.24
N PRO A 31 10.65 12.35 7.18
CA PRO A 31 10.91 13.25 8.29
C PRO A 31 11.96 12.64 9.23
N GLU A 32 12.99 13.42 9.55
CA GLU A 32 14.04 13.04 10.49
C GLU A 32 13.71 13.57 11.90
N ASN A 33 13.88 12.73 12.92
CA ASN A 33 13.79 13.11 14.34
C ASN A 33 12.49 13.84 14.74
N LEU A 34 11.34 13.41 14.25
CA LEU A 34 10.06 13.94 14.74
C LEU A 34 9.88 13.62 16.24
N PRO A 35 9.55 14.61 17.09
CA PRO A 35 9.16 14.35 18.47
C PRO A 35 7.86 13.54 18.50
N GLU A 36 7.62 12.75 19.55
CA GLU A 36 6.40 11.91 19.66
C GLU A 36 5.10 12.72 19.65
N ILE A 37 5.17 13.97 20.10
CA ILE A 37 4.09 14.96 20.08
C ILE A 37 4.68 16.23 19.49
N ILE A 38 4.05 16.75 18.44
CA ILE A 38 4.44 18.01 17.81
C ILE A 38 3.64 19.12 18.48
N ASP A 39 4.31 19.94 19.29
CA ASP A 39 3.74 21.11 19.96
C ASP A 39 3.88 22.39 19.13
N ASP A 40 4.96 22.51 18.35
CA ASP A 40 5.14 23.56 17.34
C ASP A 40 5.26 22.98 15.92
N PHE A 41 4.20 23.16 15.13
CA PHE A 41 4.14 22.70 13.74
C PHE A 41 5.02 23.54 12.80
N SER A 42 5.42 24.75 13.18
CA SER A 42 6.14 25.69 12.32
C SER A 42 7.62 25.33 12.13
N GLU A 43 8.20 24.56 13.06
CA GLU A 43 9.58 24.08 12.96
C GLU A 43 9.75 22.94 11.93
N ILE A 44 8.66 22.26 11.59
CA ILE A 44 8.68 21.13 10.66
C ILE A 44 8.61 21.62 9.22
N LYS A 45 9.74 21.58 8.53
CA LYS A 45 9.83 21.93 7.11
C LYS A 45 9.41 20.76 6.23
N ILE A 46 8.28 20.94 5.54
CA ILE A 46 7.80 19.99 4.53
C ILE A 46 8.21 20.49 3.14
N PRO A 47 8.78 19.62 2.28
CA PRO A 47 9.10 19.99 0.90
C PRO A 47 7.85 20.34 0.06
N ASP A 48 7.95 21.38 -0.77
CA ASP A 48 6.84 21.86 -1.63
C ASP A 48 6.23 20.79 -2.54
N PHE A 49 7.02 19.80 -2.98
CA PHE A 49 6.52 18.73 -3.84
C PHE A 49 5.38 17.95 -3.19
N VAL A 50 5.36 17.86 -1.85
CA VAL A 50 4.31 17.15 -1.10
C VAL A 50 2.96 17.81 -1.36
N PHE A 51 2.90 19.14 -1.32
CA PHE A 51 1.67 19.91 -1.55
C PHE A 51 1.31 20.02 -3.03
N SER A 52 2.27 19.85 -3.94
CA SER A 52 2.02 19.80 -5.39
C SER A 52 1.30 18.52 -5.84
N ALA A 53 1.38 17.45 -5.04
CA ALA A 53 0.82 16.15 -5.40
C ALA A 53 -0.70 16.11 -5.28
N ASP A 54 -1.36 15.39 -6.20
CA ASP A 54 -2.80 15.13 -6.10
C ASP A 54 -3.15 14.25 -4.91
N ILE A 55 -2.24 13.35 -4.53
CA ILE A 55 -2.43 12.37 -3.46
C ILE A 55 -1.11 12.19 -2.72
N VAL A 56 -1.17 12.30 -1.40
CA VAL A 56 -0.08 12.00 -0.46
C VAL A 56 -0.39 10.71 0.28
N LEU A 57 0.53 9.75 0.24
CA LEU A 57 0.46 8.53 1.03
C LEU A 57 1.33 8.68 2.28
N ASP A 58 0.71 8.66 3.46
CA ASP A 58 1.38 8.92 4.72
C ASP A 58 1.77 7.64 5.48
N TYR A 59 3.02 7.22 5.31
CA TYR A 59 3.63 6.06 5.97
C TYR A 59 4.30 6.38 7.31
N THR A 60 4.23 7.63 7.79
CA THR A 60 4.97 8.03 9.00
C THR A 60 4.46 7.35 10.27
N LYS A 61 3.18 6.94 10.28
CA LYS A 61 2.43 6.48 11.47
C LYS A 61 2.37 7.50 12.61
N HIS A 62 2.88 8.70 12.40
CA HIS A 62 2.86 9.76 13.39
C HIS A 62 1.43 10.29 13.50
N ARG A 63 0.97 10.60 14.71
CA ARG A 63 -0.41 11.09 14.91
C ARG A 63 -0.59 12.51 14.37
N ASP A 64 0.48 13.29 14.43
CA ASP A 64 0.45 14.72 14.10
C ASP A 64 0.82 15.02 12.63
N VAL A 65 1.50 14.10 11.93
CA VAL A 65 1.90 14.31 10.52
C VAL A 65 0.71 14.58 9.59
N PRO A 66 -0.43 13.87 9.68
CA PRO A 66 -1.60 14.22 8.87
C PRO A 66 -2.04 15.68 9.03
N TYR A 67 -1.86 16.28 10.21
CA TYR A 67 -2.23 17.68 10.46
C TYR A 67 -1.26 18.68 9.82
N LEU A 68 0.03 18.32 9.74
CA LEU A 68 1.01 19.07 8.95
C LEU A 68 0.67 19.09 7.44
N LEU A 69 -0.11 18.12 6.97
CA LEU A 69 -0.51 17.96 5.57
C LEU A 69 -1.88 18.59 5.25
N LYS A 70 -2.39 19.51 6.10
CA LYS A 70 -3.70 20.16 5.92
C LYS A 70 -3.89 20.88 4.57
N ASP A 71 -2.79 21.37 4.00
CA ASP A 71 -2.80 22.13 2.75
C ASP A 71 -2.57 21.23 1.52
N ALA A 72 -2.35 19.92 1.71
CA ALA A 72 -2.28 18.96 0.61
C ALA A 72 -3.66 18.70 0.01
N LYS A 73 -3.73 18.44 -1.30
CA LYS A 73 -5.01 18.19 -2.00
C LYS A 73 -5.79 17.00 -1.43
N LYS A 74 -5.10 15.89 -1.18
CA LYS A 74 -5.66 14.67 -0.58
C LYS A 74 -4.57 13.87 0.11
N VAL A 75 -4.86 13.38 1.31
CA VAL A 75 -3.95 12.55 2.11
C VAL A 75 -4.62 11.23 2.43
N ILE A 76 -3.89 10.13 2.33
CA ILE A 76 -4.32 8.82 2.82
C ILE A 76 -3.35 8.41 3.91
N THR A 77 -3.87 8.10 5.08
CA THR A 77 -3.06 7.74 6.26
C THR A 77 -3.74 6.62 7.05
N THR A 78 -2.94 5.92 7.85
CA THR A 78 -3.44 5.00 8.89
C THR A 78 -3.51 5.66 10.28
N SER A 79 -3.04 6.89 10.40
CA SER A 79 -3.15 7.69 11.63
C SER A 79 -4.54 8.32 11.72
N LYS A 80 -5.05 8.49 12.95
CA LYS A 80 -6.34 9.17 13.15
C LYS A 80 -6.20 10.67 12.89
N CYS A 81 -7.10 11.21 12.09
CA CYS A 81 -7.18 12.63 11.77
C CYS A 81 -8.65 13.00 11.47
N ASN A 82 -9.00 14.28 11.62
CA ASN A 82 -10.34 14.81 11.35
C ASN A 82 -10.36 15.89 10.25
N LEU A 83 -9.22 16.14 9.58
CA LEU A 83 -9.14 17.10 8.49
C LEU A 83 -9.90 16.59 7.26
N LYS A 84 -10.58 17.52 6.56
CA LYS A 84 -11.47 17.18 5.44
C LYS A 84 -10.74 16.57 4.23
N ASN A 85 -9.48 16.93 4.02
CA ASN A 85 -8.65 16.42 2.93
C ASN A 85 -7.99 15.06 3.25
N VAL A 86 -8.19 14.53 4.46
CA VAL A 86 -7.53 13.31 4.94
C VAL A 86 -8.51 12.13 4.97
N ILE A 87 -8.13 11.04 4.32
CA ILE A 87 -8.78 9.73 4.45
C ILE A 87 -8.00 8.92 5.47
N CYS A 88 -8.64 8.64 6.60
CA CYS A 88 -8.14 7.68 7.58
C CYS A 88 -8.63 6.29 7.19
N ALA A 89 -7.70 5.40 6.85
CA ALA A 89 -8.00 4.01 6.55
C ALA A 89 -7.29 3.10 7.53
N ASP A 90 -7.94 1.99 7.92
CA ASP A 90 -7.27 0.98 8.75
C ASP A 90 -6.07 0.37 8.00
N CYS A 91 -6.18 0.25 6.68
CA CYS A 91 -5.10 -0.21 5.81
C CYS A 91 -5.16 0.49 4.45
N PHE A 92 -4.00 0.86 3.91
CA PHE A 92 -3.87 1.38 2.54
C PHE A 92 -4.47 0.46 1.47
N CYS A 93 -4.40 -0.86 1.66
CA CYS A 93 -4.93 -1.85 0.72
C CYS A 93 -6.45 -1.76 0.51
N ALA A 94 -7.17 -1.14 1.45
CA ALA A 94 -8.62 -0.99 1.40
C ALA A 94 -9.08 0.27 0.65
N VAL A 95 -8.15 1.14 0.23
CA VAL A 95 -8.48 2.44 -0.38
C VAL A 95 -8.24 2.40 -1.87
N ASN A 96 -9.26 2.68 -2.67
CA ASN A 96 -9.10 2.90 -4.10
C ASN A 96 -8.67 4.34 -4.37
N ILE A 97 -7.57 4.47 -5.12
CA ILE A 97 -6.92 5.75 -5.41
C ILE A 97 -7.06 6.08 -6.89
N THR A 98 -6.69 5.12 -7.73
CA THR A 98 -6.82 5.17 -9.19
C THR A 98 -7.27 3.81 -9.72
N GLU A 99 -7.44 3.68 -11.04
CA GLU A 99 -7.68 2.39 -11.69
C GLU A 99 -6.52 1.41 -11.50
N LYS A 100 -5.28 1.93 -11.38
CA LYS A 100 -4.05 1.13 -11.20
C LYS A 100 -3.66 0.93 -9.74
N PHE A 101 -4.18 1.75 -8.83
CA PHE A 101 -3.82 1.72 -7.41
C PHE A 101 -5.06 1.66 -6.52
N GLY A 102 -5.23 0.55 -5.80
CA GLY A 102 -6.33 0.37 -4.86
C GLY A 102 -6.42 -1.04 -4.32
N ILE A 103 -7.64 -1.58 -4.19
CA ILE A 103 -7.79 -3.00 -3.84
C ILE A 103 -7.07 -3.83 -4.92
N PRO A 104 -6.15 -4.73 -4.57
CA PRO A 104 -5.28 -5.40 -5.51
C PRO A 104 -6.05 -6.34 -6.45
N GLU A 105 -5.58 -6.42 -7.70
CA GLU A 105 -6.09 -7.35 -8.69
C GLU A 105 -4.93 -8.03 -9.40
N PHE A 106 -5.06 -9.35 -9.56
CA PHE A 106 -4.02 -10.20 -10.14
C PHE A 106 -4.52 -10.96 -11.37
N LYS A 107 -3.59 -11.31 -12.24
CA LYS A 107 -3.74 -12.32 -13.28
C LYS A 107 -2.72 -13.42 -13.05
N VAL A 108 -3.19 -14.66 -12.90
CA VAL A 108 -2.34 -15.81 -12.58
C VAL A 108 -2.17 -16.67 -13.82
N ARG A 109 -0.96 -17.18 -14.04
CA ARG A 109 -0.69 -18.22 -15.06
C ARG A 109 -0.38 -19.53 -14.37
N ILE A 110 -1.14 -20.58 -14.67
CA ILE A 110 -0.96 -21.92 -14.09
C ILE A 110 -0.56 -22.88 -15.22
N SER A 111 0.46 -23.71 -14.99
CA SER A 111 0.88 -24.76 -15.90
C SER A 111 1.33 -25.98 -15.12
N LYS A 112 0.85 -27.16 -15.52
CA LYS A 112 1.13 -28.44 -14.85
C LYS A 112 0.86 -28.36 -13.33
N GLY A 113 -0.26 -27.74 -12.95
CA GLY A 113 -0.69 -27.59 -11.55
C GLY A 113 0.10 -26.57 -10.71
N LYS A 114 1.02 -25.81 -11.31
CA LYS A 114 1.86 -24.84 -10.60
C LYS A 114 1.72 -23.43 -11.15
N ILE A 115 1.81 -22.43 -10.27
CA ILE A 115 1.85 -21.02 -10.65
C ILE A 115 3.18 -20.74 -11.38
N LYS A 116 3.10 -20.23 -12.61
CA LYS A 116 4.26 -19.80 -13.41
C LYS A 116 4.56 -18.32 -13.30
N GLY A 117 3.57 -17.54 -12.90
CA GLY A 117 3.73 -16.14 -12.58
C GLY A 117 2.39 -15.51 -12.21
N ILE A 118 2.50 -14.38 -11.51
CA ILE A 118 1.39 -13.53 -11.12
C ILE A 118 1.69 -12.15 -11.70
N GLU A 119 0.78 -11.62 -12.49
CA GLU A 119 0.82 -10.26 -13.01
C GLU A 119 -0.09 -9.38 -12.15
N VAL A 120 0.41 -8.21 -11.75
CA VAL A 120 -0.36 -7.23 -10.97
C VAL A 120 -1.11 -6.32 -11.94
N LEU A 121 -2.42 -6.48 -12.03
CA LEU A 121 -3.28 -5.63 -12.86
C LEU A 121 -3.57 -4.31 -12.17
N LYS A 122 -3.72 -4.37 -10.84
CA LYS A 122 -3.94 -3.25 -9.93
C LYS A 122 -3.17 -3.49 -8.64
N SER A 123 -2.33 -2.55 -8.24
CA SER A 123 -1.52 -2.69 -7.02
C SER A 123 -2.25 -2.12 -5.81
N SER A 124 -1.99 -2.69 -4.63
CA SER A 124 -2.28 -2.00 -3.39
C SER A 124 -1.48 -0.69 -3.29
N PRO A 125 -2.05 0.40 -2.74
CA PRO A 125 -1.33 1.65 -2.55
C PRO A 125 -0.10 1.51 -1.66
N CYS A 126 -0.09 0.49 -0.80
CA CYS A 126 1.07 0.17 0.02
C CYS A 126 2.25 -0.40 -0.79
N GLY A 127 2.02 -1.00 -1.97
CA GLY A 127 3.01 -1.72 -2.77
C GLY A 127 3.12 -3.23 -2.50
N ALA A 128 2.43 -3.75 -1.48
CA ALA A 128 2.53 -5.17 -1.09
C ALA A 128 2.07 -6.15 -2.19
N ALA A 129 1.20 -5.71 -3.12
CA ALA A 129 0.76 -6.53 -4.25
C ALA A 129 1.94 -7.01 -5.12
N PHE A 130 2.95 -6.16 -5.32
CA PHE A 130 4.14 -6.51 -6.10
C PHE A 130 5.00 -7.57 -5.40
N ILE A 131 5.21 -7.42 -4.08
CA ILE A 131 5.95 -8.39 -3.27
C ILE A 131 5.27 -9.76 -3.32
N ILE A 132 3.93 -9.79 -3.21
CA ILE A 132 3.14 -11.02 -3.27
C ILE A 132 3.28 -11.69 -4.64
N ALA A 133 3.21 -10.93 -5.72
CA ALA A 133 3.28 -11.47 -7.07
C ALA A 133 4.62 -12.16 -7.37
N GLU A 134 5.72 -11.68 -6.79
CA GLU A 134 7.05 -12.25 -6.95
C GLU A 134 7.27 -13.52 -6.11
N LYS A 135 6.56 -13.66 -4.99
CA LYS A 135 6.86 -14.72 -4.00
C LYS A 135 6.34 -16.10 -4.37
N PHE A 136 5.29 -16.19 -5.19
CA PHE A 136 4.55 -17.44 -5.43
C PHE A 136 4.81 -18.08 -6.79
N LYS A 137 6.08 -18.15 -7.20
CA LYS A 137 6.49 -18.88 -8.41
C LYS A 137 6.77 -20.36 -8.11
N ASP A 138 6.33 -21.25 -9.00
CA ASP A 138 6.56 -22.70 -8.98
C ASP A 138 5.98 -23.46 -7.77
N VAL A 139 5.01 -22.86 -7.09
CA VAL A 139 4.18 -23.44 -6.02
C VAL A 139 2.78 -23.81 -6.54
N THR A 140 2.05 -24.63 -5.80
CA THR A 140 0.64 -24.92 -6.13
C THR A 140 -0.26 -23.73 -5.74
N PRO A 141 -1.45 -23.58 -6.37
CA PRO A 141 -2.43 -22.57 -5.97
C PRO A 141 -2.82 -22.67 -4.49
N GLU A 142 -3.00 -23.88 -3.98
CA GLU A 142 -3.34 -24.14 -2.57
C GLU A 142 -2.23 -23.65 -1.62
N GLU A 143 -0.97 -24.00 -1.92
CA GLU A 143 0.19 -23.53 -1.13
C GLU A 143 0.28 -22.01 -1.10
N ALA A 144 0.01 -21.34 -2.24
CA ALA A 144 0.02 -19.89 -2.34
C ALA A 144 -1.08 -19.27 -1.45
N LEU A 145 -2.30 -19.80 -1.51
CA LEU A 145 -3.44 -19.33 -0.70
C LEU A 145 -3.25 -19.54 0.81
N ASN A 146 -2.58 -20.63 1.20
CA ASN A 146 -2.24 -20.91 2.59
C ASN A 146 -1.18 -19.95 3.15
N LYS A 147 -0.33 -19.36 2.29
CA LYS A 147 0.82 -18.53 2.70
C LYS A 147 0.61 -17.03 2.47
N VAL A 148 -0.22 -16.62 1.52
CA VAL A 148 -0.37 -15.21 1.11
C VAL A 148 -0.82 -14.30 2.25
N GLY A 149 -1.77 -14.75 3.07
CA GLY A 149 -2.26 -13.97 4.21
C GLY A 149 -1.13 -13.69 5.21
N LEU A 150 -0.38 -14.72 5.60
CA LEU A 150 0.74 -14.60 6.53
C LEU A 150 1.87 -13.72 5.96
N LEU A 151 2.24 -13.92 4.69
CA LEU A 151 3.23 -13.07 4.02
C LEU A 151 2.81 -11.59 4.07
N THR A 152 1.54 -11.32 3.77
CA THR A 152 1.00 -9.96 3.80
C THR A 152 1.10 -9.33 5.17
N GLN A 153 0.82 -10.08 6.25
CA GLN A 153 0.97 -9.58 7.62
C GLN A 153 2.41 -9.16 7.93
N TYR A 154 3.40 -9.94 7.49
CA TYR A 154 4.82 -9.61 7.69
C TYR A 154 5.27 -8.35 6.95
N GLU A 155 4.73 -8.12 5.75
CA GLU A 155 5.06 -6.92 4.97
C GLU A 155 4.29 -5.67 5.48
N CYS A 156 3.09 -5.87 6.03
CA CYS A 156 2.24 -4.79 6.49
C CYS A 156 2.83 -4.07 7.70
N LYS A 157 2.88 -2.73 7.63
CA LYS A 157 3.27 -1.87 8.75
C LYS A 157 2.08 -1.42 9.60
N GLY A 158 0.89 -1.99 9.40
CA GLY A 158 -0.30 -1.70 10.19
C GLY A 158 -0.16 -2.11 11.66
N LYS A 159 -1.17 -1.77 12.47
CA LYS A 159 -1.32 -2.29 13.83
C LYS A 159 -1.54 -3.81 13.79
N GLY A 160 -0.88 -4.53 14.71
CA GLY A 160 -1.09 -5.97 14.97
C GLY A 160 -2.09 -6.25 16.09
N GLY A 161 -2.38 -7.53 16.34
CA GLY A 161 -3.35 -8.00 17.34
C GLY A 161 -4.59 -8.67 16.72
N PRO A 162 -5.45 -9.31 17.52
CA PRO A 162 -6.53 -10.19 17.05
C PRO A 162 -7.60 -9.51 16.16
N ASP A 163 -7.77 -8.18 16.26
CA ASP A 163 -8.67 -7.37 15.41
C ASP A 163 -7.91 -6.17 14.85
N SER A 164 -7.02 -6.43 13.89
CA SER A 164 -6.04 -5.42 13.50
C SER A 164 -5.86 -5.31 11.99
N SER A 165 -5.36 -4.15 11.56
CA SER A 165 -5.18 -3.79 10.15
C SER A 165 -4.32 -4.79 9.35
N ILE A 166 -3.43 -5.56 10.00
CA ILE A 166 -2.65 -6.60 9.31
C ILE A 166 -3.53 -7.78 8.87
N HIS A 167 -4.59 -8.11 9.62
CA HIS A 167 -5.55 -9.15 9.23
C HIS A 167 -6.41 -8.69 8.07
N THR A 168 -6.89 -7.44 8.11
CA THR A 168 -7.59 -6.83 6.97
C THR A 168 -6.72 -6.82 5.71
N ALA A 169 -5.44 -6.44 5.82
CA ALA A 169 -4.52 -6.51 4.70
C ALA A 169 -4.37 -7.94 4.15
N ALA A 170 -4.21 -8.92 5.05
CA ALA A 170 -4.08 -10.33 4.71
C ALA A 170 -5.30 -10.87 3.95
N GLU A 171 -6.50 -10.56 4.43
CA GLU A 171 -7.75 -10.95 3.79
C GLU A 171 -7.92 -10.32 2.42
N ILE A 172 -7.67 -9.02 2.29
CA ILE A 172 -7.74 -8.29 1.01
C ILE A 172 -6.83 -8.97 -0.04
N HIS A 173 -5.58 -9.25 0.33
CA HIS A 173 -4.62 -9.85 -0.59
C HIS A 173 -4.91 -11.33 -0.88
N LYS A 174 -5.35 -12.11 0.12
CA LYS A 174 -5.77 -13.50 -0.06
C LYS A 174 -6.96 -13.60 -1.01
N ASN A 175 -8.01 -12.81 -0.77
CA ASN A 175 -9.22 -12.81 -1.59
C ASN A 175 -8.93 -12.38 -3.03
N ALA A 176 -8.05 -11.40 -3.22
CA ALA A 176 -7.60 -10.98 -4.55
C ALA A 176 -6.88 -12.11 -5.31
N LEU A 177 -5.98 -12.84 -4.64
CA LEU A 177 -5.25 -13.95 -5.25
C LEU A 177 -6.18 -15.14 -5.55
N GLU A 178 -7.06 -15.49 -4.62
CA GLU A 178 -8.05 -16.56 -4.78
C GLU A 178 -8.96 -16.31 -5.97
N LYS A 179 -9.51 -15.09 -6.07
CA LYS A 179 -10.34 -14.67 -7.20
C LYS A 179 -9.60 -14.83 -8.53
N ALA A 180 -8.30 -14.49 -8.58
CA ALA A 180 -7.49 -14.61 -9.79
C ALA A 180 -7.20 -16.08 -10.16
N ILE A 181 -6.95 -16.93 -9.17
CA ILE A 181 -6.78 -18.39 -9.36
C ILE A 181 -8.07 -19.00 -9.90
N LEU A 182 -9.21 -18.74 -9.28
CA LEU A 182 -10.52 -19.28 -9.70
C LEU A 182 -10.87 -18.88 -11.13
N LYS A 183 -10.65 -17.61 -11.49
CA LYS A 183 -10.83 -17.12 -12.86
C LYS A 183 -9.95 -17.85 -13.87
N THR A 184 -8.76 -18.32 -13.48
CA THR A 184 -7.83 -19.04 -14.37
C THR A 184 -8.24 -20.50 -14.59
N GLN A 185 -8.90 -21.12 -13.60
CA GLN A 185 -9.34 -22.52 -13.66
C GLN A 185 -10.74 -22.70 -14.27
N SER A 186 -11.49 -21.62 -14.45
CA SER A 186 -12.82 -21.63 -15.08
C SER A 186 -12.78 -21.56 -16.61
N PHE A 187 -11.58 -21.65 -17.20
CA PHE A 187 -11.29 -21.77 -18.63
C PHE A 187 -10.43 -23.00 -18.88
#